data_AF-A0A256CR35-F1
#
_entry.id   AF-A0A256CR35-F1
#
_cell.length_a   1.000
_cell.length_b   1.000
_cell.length_c   1.000
_cell.angle_alpha   90.00
_cell.angle_beta   90.00
_cell.angle_gamma   90.00
#
_symmetry.space_group_name_H-M   'P 1'
#
loop_
_entity.id
_entity.type
_entity.pdbx_description
1 polymer ?
#
loop_
_entity_poly.entity_id
_entity_poly.type
_entity_poly.pdbx_seq_one_letter_code
_entity_poly.pdbx_strand_id
1 'polypeptide(L)' 'MKREKMLAIELPEELSTRLTALAHKAGISEEEYVKEALLEHITDIEEAQIAEQILERIHQGQESTYSSKEVRRRLGLES' A
#
# COMPACT_ATOMS: atom_id res chain seq x y z
N MET A 1 -20.18 -15.21 -14.01
CA MET A 1 -18.78 -15.65 -14.26
C MET A 1 -17.84 -14.48 -14.04
N LYS A 2 -16.89 -14.57 -13.10
CA LYS A 2 -15.76 -13.64 -13.04
C LYS A 2 -14.96 -13.84 -14.34
N ARG A 3 -14.65 -12.76 -15.06
CA ARG A 3 -13.72 -12.82 -16.20
C ARG A 3 -12.33 -12.64 -15.66
N GLU A 4 -11.53 -13.69 -15.71
CA GLU A 4 -10.09 -13.59 -15.46
C GLU A 4 -9.42 -12.93 -16.66
N LYS A 5 -8.52 -11.97 -16.41
CA LYS A 5 -7.71 -11.31 -17.43
C LYS A 5 -6.27 -11.76 -17.23
N MET A 6 -5.72 -12.43 -18.23
CA MET A 6 -4.32 -12.83 -18.24
C MET A 6 -3.47 -11.65 -18.71
N LEU A 7 -2.40 -11.35 -17.96
CA LEU A 7 -1.40 -10.35 -18.31
C LEU A 7 -0.06 -11.06 -18.47
N ALA A 8 0.48 -11.05 -19.70
CA ALA A 8 1.84 -11.51 -19.96
C ALA A 8 2.76 -10.29 -19.96
N ILE A 9 3.86 -10.36 -19.22
CA ILE A 9 4.88 -9.31 -19.13
C ILE A 9 6.25 -9.92 -19.41
N GLU A 10 7.07 -9.21 -20.18
CA GLU A 10 8.47 -9.54 -20.35
C GLU A 10 9.28 -8.85 -19.27
N LEU A 11 10.08 -9.62 -18.52
CA LEU A 11 10.92 -9.12 -17.45
C LEU A 11 12.40 -9.23 -17.85
N PRO A 12 13.24 -8.24 -17.49
CA PRO A 12 14.68 -8.41 -17.54
C PRO A 12 15.11 -9.64 -16.72
N GLU A 13 16.16 -10.35 -17.18
CA GLU A 13 16.65 -11.58 -16.54
C GLU A 13 16.94 -11.40 -15.05
N GLU A 14 17.55 -10.27 -14.69
CA GLU A 14 17.83 -9.93 -13.28
C GLU A 14 16.56 -9.88 -12.44
N LEU A 15 15.50 -9.26 -12.97
CA LEU A 15 14.23 -9.10 -12.24
C LEU A 15 13.50 -10.44 -12.11
N SER A 16 13.49 -11.24 -13.18
CA SER A 16 12.93 -12.60 -13.14
C SER A 16 13.65 -13.46 -12.09
N THR A 17 14.99 -13.43 -12.08
CA THR A 17 15.80 -14.17 -11.09
C THR A 17 15.49 -13.76 -9.66
N ARG A 18 15.37 -12.46 -9.41
CA ARG A 18 15.01 -11.93 -8.09
C ARG A 18 13.61 -12.36 -7.67
N LEU A 19 12.65 -12.35 -8.60
CA LEU A 19 11.27 -12.75 -8.33
C LEU A 19 11.18 -14.24 -7.96
N THR A 20 11.85 -15.11 -8.72
CA THR A 20 11.96 -16.55 -8.42
C THR A 20 12.52 -16.78 -7.01
N ALA A 21 13.61 -16.09 -6.65
CA ALA A 21 14.24 -16.24 -5.34
C ALA A 21 13.32 -15.78 -4.19
N LEU A 22 12.58 -14.68 -4.38
CA LEU A 22 11.66 -14.15 -3.39
C LEU A 22 10.44 -15.05 -3.20
N ALA A 23 9.83 -15.52 -4.29
CA ALA A 23 8.72 -16.47 -4.25
C ALA A 23 9.12 -17.78 -3.55
N HIS A 24 10.30 -18.34 -3.91
CA HIS A 24 10.84 -19.53 -3.25
C HIS A 24 11.06 -19.31 -1.74
N LYS A 25 11.61 -18.16 -1.35
CA LYS A 25 11.83 -17.81 0.07
C LYS A 25 10.51 -17.66 0.84
N ALA A 26 9.48 -17.11 0.20
CA ALA A 26 8.14 -16.96 0.77
C ALA A 26 7.36 -18.28 0.79
N GLY A 27 7.80 -19.31 0.05
CA GLY A 27 7.12 -20.59 -0.03
C GLY A 27 5.85 -20.57 -0.89
N ILE A 28 5.75 -19.59 -1.80
CA ILE A 28 4.61 -19.41 -2.71
C ILE A 28 5.06 -19.46 -4.17
N SER A 29 4.10 -19.58 -5.09
CA SER A 29 4.39 -19.56 -6.53
C SER A 29 4.81 -18.17 -7.00
N GLU A 30 5.57 -18.10 -8.09
CA GLU A 30 5.94 -16.82 -8.72
C GLU A 30 4.72 -16.00 -9.12
N GLU A 31 3.69 -16.65 -9.66
CA GLU A 31 2.44 -15.98 -10.03
C GLU A 31 1.75 -15.34 -8.82
N GLU A 32 1.72 -16.05 -7.69
CA GLU A 32 1.14 -15.54 -6.44
C GLU A 32 1.97 -14.40 -5.86
N TYR A 33 3.30 -14.53 -5.88
CA TYR A 33 4.20 -13.46 -5.46
C TYR A 33 4.06 -12.19 -6.32
N VAL A 34 3.93 -12.33 -7.65
CA VAL A 34 3.68 -11.20 -8.56
C VAL A 34 2.36 -10.53 -8.22
N LYS A 35 1.29 -11.30 -7.97
CA LYS A 35 -0.02 -10.76 -7.61
C LYS A 35 0.03 -9.96 -6.31
N GLU A 36 0.69 -10.50 -5.29
CA GLU A 36 0.87 -9.82 -4.00
C GLU A 36 1.67 -8.52 -4.16
N ALA A 37 2.81 -8.57 -4.86
CA ALA A 37 3.64 -7.40 -5.09
C ALA A 37 2.91 -6.31 -5.90
N LEU A 38 2.10 -6.70 -6.89
CA LEU A 38 1.26 -5.75 -7.64
C LEU A 38 0.18 -5.13 -6.76
N LEU A 39 -0.48 -5.93 -5.91
CA LEU A 39 -1.50 -5.45 -5.00
C LEU A 39 -0.92 -4.47 -3.97
N GLU A 40 0.24 -4.79 -3.40
CA GLU A 40 0.96 -3.93 -2.47
C GLU A 40 1.31 -2.59 -3.15
N HIS A 41 1.87 -2.61 -4.36
CA HIS A 41 2.21 -1.38 -5.07
C HIS A 41 0.98 -0.51 -5.41
N ILE A 42 -0.13 -1.14 -5.80
CA ILE A 42 -1.39 -0.40 -6.04
C ILE A 42 -1.88 0.23 -4.74
N THR A 43 -1.81 -0.51 -3.63
CA THR A 43 -2.22 -0.03 -2.30
C THR A 43 -1.39 1.20 -1.90
N ASP A 44 -0.07 1.15 -2.07
CA ASP A 44 0.81 2.30 -1.78
C ASP A 44 0.43 3.55 -2.57
N ILE A 45 0.08 3.39 -3.86
CA ILE A 45 -0.34 4.50 -4.71
C ILE A 45 -1.67 5.08 -4.22
N GLU A 46 -2.65 4.22 -3.94
CA GLU A 46 -3.96 4.64 -3.47
C GLU A 46 -3.90 5.32 -2.10
N GLU A 47 -3.09 4.80 -1.17
CA GLU A 47 -2.86 5.39 0.13
C GLU A 47 -2.20 6.78 0.03
N ALA A 48 -1.20 6.94 -0.86
CA ALA A 48 -0.58 8.24 -1.10
C ALA A 48 -1.59 9.26 -1.64
N GLN A 49 -2.48 8.84 -2.56
CA GLN A 49 -3.53 9.71 -3.08
C GLN A 49 -4.56 10.12 -2.02
N ILE A 50 -4.96 9.17 -1.16
CA ILE A 50 -5.88 9.46 -0.05
C ILE A 50 -5.24 10.44 0.93
N ALA A 51 -3.97 10.25 1.27
CA ALA A 51 -3.23 11.15 2.15
C ALA A 51 -3.15 12.58 1.57
N GLU A 52 -2.89 12.72 0.28
CA GLU A 52 -2.86 14.02 -0.40
C GLU A 52 -4.23 14.72 -0.37
N GLN A 53 -5.31 13.97 -0.61
CA GLN A 53 -6.68 14.51 -0.50
C GLN A 53 -7.03 14.95 0.93
N ILE A 54 -6.58 14.21 1.95
CA ILE A 54 -6.75 14.59 3.36
C ILE A 54 -6.00 15.91 3.64
N LEU A 55 -4.75 16.03 3.19
CA LEU A 55 -3.95 17.25 3.37
C LEU A 55 -4.62 18.46 2.73
N GLU A 56 -5.19 18.31 1.53
CA GLU A 56 -5.93 19.38 0.87
C GLU A 56 -7.16 19.81 1.69
N ARG A 57 -7.94 18.87 2.23
CA ARG A 57 -9.08 19.20 3.10
C ARG A 57 -8.64 19.88 4.40
N ILE A 58 -7.50 19.49 4.98
CA ILE A 58 -6.92 20.18 6.14
C ILE A 58 -6.60 21.64 5.77
N HIS A 59 -5.93 21.88 4.63
CA HIS A 59 -5.61 23.24 4.18
C HIS A 59 -6.85 24.09 3.91
N GLN A 60 -7.93 23.48 3.41
CA GLN A 60 -9.22 24.15 3.19
C GLN A 60 -10.06 24.30 4.47
N GLY A 61 -9.59 23.80 5.62
CA GLY A 61 -10.32 23.83 6.90
C GLY A 61 -11.55 22.91 6.94
N GLN A 62 -11.62 21.93 6.04
CA GLN A 62 -12.72 20.97 5.90
C GLN A 62 -12.48 19.67 6.68
N GLU A 63 -11.28 19.47 7.22
CA GLU A 63 -10.91 18.32 8.04
C GLU A 63 -10.46 18.79 9.43
N SER A 64 -10.98 18.17 10.49
CA SER A 64 -10.59 18.52 11.86
C SER A 64 -9.21 17.96 12.17
N THR A 65 -8.30 18.81 12.64
CA THR A 65 -7.02 18.39 13.18
C THR A 65 -6.99 18.57 14.70
N TYR A 66 -6.24 17.72 15.38
CA TYR A 66 -6.08 17.76 16.84
C TYR A 66 -4.59 17.72 17.17
N SER A 67 -4.18 18.54 18.12
CA SER A 67 -2.84 18.48 18.67
C SER A 67 -2.62 17.18 19.47
N SER A 68 -1.37 16.73 19.55
CA SER A 68 -1.01 15.58 20.39
C SER A 68 -1.45 15.75 21.85
N LYS A 69 -1.43 16.99 22.37
CA LYS A 69 -1.92 17.30 23.72
C LYS A 69 -3.43 17.05 23.86
N GLU A 70 -4.23 17.56 22.91
CA GLU A 70 -5.69 17.35 22.93
C GLU A 70 -6.07 15.87 22.85
N VAL A 71 -5.36 15.11 22.02
CA VAL A 71 -5.55 13.65 21.90
C VAL A 71 -5.18 12.94 23.20
N ARG A 72 -4.01 13.24 23.79
CA ARG A 72 -3.58 12.63 25.07
C ARG A 72 -4.55 12.92 26.19
N ARG A 73 -5.01 14.16 26.32
CA ARG A 73 -6.04 14.55 27.30
C ARG A 73 -7.33 13.76 27.09
N ARG A 74 -7.80 13.61 25.85
CA ARG A 74 -9.03 12.87 25.53
C ARG A 74 -8.92 11.38 25.82
N LEU A 75 -7.72 10.81 25.70
CA LEU A 75 -7.45 9.39 25.96
C LEU A 75 -7.02 9.10 27.42
N GLY A 76 -6.91 10.12 28.28
CA GLY A 76 -6.44 9.94 29.66
C GLY A 76 -4.96 9.57 29.77
N LEU A 77 -4.14 9.92 28.76
CA LEU A 77 -2.70 9.66 28.69
C LEU A 77 -1.84 10.83 29.19
N GLU A 78 -2.43 11.80 29.89
CA GLU A 78 -1.68 12.86 30.57
C GLU A 78 -1.22 12.32 31.92
N SER A 79 -0.04 11.73 31.95
CA SER A 79 0.71 11.34 33.15
C SER A 79 1.97 12.18 33.26
#